data_AF-U6KGI8-F1
#
_entry.id   AF-U6KGI8-F1
#
_cell.length_a   1.000
_cell.length_b   1.000
_cell.length_c   1.000
_cell.angle_alpha   90.00
_cell.angle_beta   90.00
_cell.angle_gamma   90.00
#
_symmetry.space_group_name_H-M   'P 1'
#
loop_
_entity.id
_entity.type
_entity.pdbx_description
1 polymer ?
#
loop_
_entity_poly.entity_id
_entity_poly.type
_entity_poly.pdbx_seq_one_letter_code
_entity_poly.pdbx_strand_id
1 'polypeptide(L)'
;MGSGSVGIGFRMKDSSSGYLLLLQQKSGSKKLLRLDRGEETTIAERRDGGYVQGEWHRVRIEAAGGRIKICVGEENETEAEVLTALDESFVSGTIAFFSSGMQDGVYFDALSVEAVACMQLQQLLPPLPPFCSVFVESYFSSVSALYTIIDGRDKGENTGRWEYREEVRGRVKVLSQLHAVRDAAEAVWGVCRWSFWRSVRVGLLGSSFGLDRPKTTPL
;
A
#
# COMPACT_ATOMS: atom_id res chain seq x y z
N MET A 1 37.07 -6.90 -20.77
CA MET A 1 36.07 -7.35 -19.76
C MET A 1 35.43 -6.10 -19.19
N GLY A 2 34.39 -5.58 -19.84
CA GLY A 2 33.77 -4.31 -19.44
C GLY A 2 32.87 -4.47 -18.22
N SER A 3 33.16 -3.78 -17.11
CA SER A 3 32.33 -3.81 -15.89
C SER A 3 31.14 -2.82 -15.98
N GLY A 4 30.47 -2.79 -17.12
CA GLY A 4 29.47 -1.78 -17.44
C GLY A 4 28.12 -2.05 -16.78
N SER A 5 27.20 -1.10 -16.97
CA SER A 5 25.80 -1.21 -16.59
C SER A 5 24.93 -1.20 -17.84
N VAL A 6 23.86 -1.98 -17.82
CA VAL A 6 22.85 -2.03 -18.88
C VAL A 6 21.48 -1.81 -18.25
N GLY A 7 20.56 -1.20 -18.97
CA GLY A 7 19.24 -0.91 -18.42
C GLY A 7 18.15 -0.68 -19.45
N ILE A 8 16.93 -0.75 -18.95
CA ILE A 8 15.70 -0.51 -19.70
C ILE A 8 14.93 0.59 -18.99
N GLY A 9 14.75 1.71 -19.69
CA GLY A 9 13.89 2.80 -19.26
C GLY A 9 12.44 2.52 -19.66
N PHE A 10 11.49 2.78 -18.76
CA PHE A 10 10.06 2.64 -19.04
C PHE A 10 9.26 3.76 -18.39
N ARG A 11 8.12 4.10 -19.01
CA ARG A 11 7.33 5.30 -18.68
C ARG A 11 8.19 6.58 -18.67
N MET A 12 9.18 6.63 -19.57
CA MET A 12 10.08 7.77 -19.74
C MET A 12 9.30 8.97 -20.30
N LYS A 13 9.46 10.14 -19.69
CA LYS A 13 8.96 11.42 -20.23
C LYS A 13 10.01 12.08 -21.09
N ASP A 14 11.25 12.04 -20.62
CA ASP A 14 12.46 12.52 -21.27
C ASP A 14 13.65 11.68 -20.79
N SER A 15 14.88 12.04 -21.15
CA SER A 15 16.09 11.30 -20.74
C SER A 15 16.42 11.39 -19.25
N SER A 16 15.73 12.25 -18.51
CA SER A 16 15.98 12.58 -17.10
C SER A 16 14.78 12.32 -16.17
N SER A 17 13.65 11.88 -16.73
CA SER A 17 12.40 11.69 -15.99
C SER A 17 11.70 10.40 -16.42
N GLY A 18 11.47 9.47 -15.49
CA GLY A 18 10.84 8.17 -15.74
C GLY A 18 11.35 7.08 -14.78
N TYR A 19 11.23 5.81 -15.18
CA TYR A 19 11.82 4.70 -14.43
C TYR A 19 12.92 4.01 -15.22
N LEU A 20 13.93 3.53 -14.53
CA LEU A 20 15.06 2.80 -15.10
C LEU A 20 15.29 1.51 -14.33
N LEU A 21 15.15 0.37 -15.00
CA LEU A 21 15.73 -0.88 -14.55
C LEU A 21 17.22 -0.87 -14.90
N LEU A 22 18.09 -1.02 -13.91
CA LEU A 22 19.52 -1.03 -14.06
C LEU A 22 20.10 -2.37 -13.60
N LEU A 23 20.83 -3.03 -14.48
CA LEU A 23 21.58 -4.26 -14.23
C LEU A 23 23.07 -3.91 -14.17
N GLN A 24 23.71 -4.19 -13.04
CA GLN A 24 25.11 -3.82 -12.78
C GLN A 24 25.93 -5.06 -12.45
N GLN A 25 26.97 -5.31 -13.24
CA GLN A 25 27.86 -6.45 -13.02
C GLN A 25 28.84 -6.20 -11.87
N LYS A 26 29.42 -4.99 -11.79
CA LYS A 26 30.45 -4.68 -10.78
C LYS A 26 29.93 -4.77 -9.34
N SER A 27 28.72 -4.30 -9.11
CA SER A 27 28.04 -4.39 -7.80
C SER A 27 27.23 -5.67 -7.64
N GLY A 28 27.09 -6.48 -8.70
CA GLY A 28 26.26 -7.67 -8.73
C GLY A 28 24.81 -7.38 -8.36
N SER A 29 24.26 -6.25 -8.83
CA SER A 29 22.94 -5.78 -8.40
C SER A 29 22.01 -5.45 -9.56
N LYS A 30 20.72 -5.61 -9.30
CA LYS A 30 19.60 -5.19 -10.15
C LYS A 30 18.82 -4.11 -9.38
N LYS A 31 18.60 -2.95 -9.99
CA LYS A 31 17.96 -1.80 -9.33
C LYS A 31 16.81 -1.28 -10.16
N LEU A 32 15.72 -0.90 -9.49
CA LEU A 32 14.69 -0.05 -10.06
C LEU A 32 14.92 1.36 -9.54
N LEU A 33 15.20 2.28 -10.45
CA LEU A 33 15.42 3.69 -10.18
C LEU A 33 14.23 4.50 -10.68
N ARG A 34 13.86 5.53 -9.92
CA ARG A 34 13.05 6.65 -10.40
C ARG A 34 13.99 7.78 -10.75
N LEU A 35 13.83 8.32 -11.96
CA LEU A 35 14.47 9.54 -12.40
C LEU A 35 13.44 10.67 -12.32
N ASP A 36 13.74 11.73 -11.58
CA ASP A 36 12.93 12.95 -11.56
C ASP A 36 13.85 14.16 -11.78
N ARG A 37 13.76 14.76 -12.97
CA ARG A 37 14.64 15.89 -13.38
C ARG A 37 16.13 15.58 -13.23
N GLY A 38 16.51 14.34 -13.49
CA GLY A 38 17.88 13.85 -13.41
C GLY A 38 18.33 13.44 -12.01
N GLU A 39 17.50 13.60 -10.98
CA GLU A 39 17.77 13.05 -9.65
C GLU A 39 17.36 11.58 -9.61
N GLU A 40 18.30 10.71 -9.24
CA GLU A 40 18.09 9.27 -9.16
C GLU A 40 17.66 8.85 -7.75
N THR A 41 16.49 8.24 -7.63
CA THR A 41 16.03 7.60 -6.39
C THR A 41 15.94 6.09 -6.59
N THR A 42 16.60 5.30 -5.75
CA THR A 42 16.44 3.84 -5.78
C THR A 42 15.13 3.44 -5.10
N ILE A 43 14.22 2.81 -5.85
CA ILE A 43 12.92 2.35 -5.35
C ILE A 43 13.04 0.91 -4.82
N ALA A 44 13.78 0.07 -5.55
CA ALA A 44 14.03 -1.31 -5.17
C ALA A 44 15.42 -1.75 -5.65
N GLU A 45 16.07 -2.62 -4.89
CA GLU A 45 17.38 -3.20 -5.22
C GLU A 45 17.40 -4.67 -4.82
N ARG A 46 18.05 -5.49 -5.64
CA ARG A 46 18.38 -6.88 -5.33
C ARG A 46 19.83 -7.16 -5.71
N ARG A 47 20.55 -7.90 -4.86
CA ARG A 47 21.95 -8.28 -5.07
C ARG A 47 22.07 -9.78 -5.31
N ASP A 48 21.96 -10.16 -6.57
CA ASP A 48 21.91 -11.54 -7.05
C ASP A 48 22.85 -11.76 -8.24
N GLY A 49 23.90 -10.95 -8.38
CA GLY A 49 24.91 -11.07 -9.45
C GLY A 49 24.72 -10.09 -10.61
N GLY A 50 23.60 -9.36 -10.68
CA GLY A 50 23.39 -8.36 -11.72
C GLY A 50 23.06 -9.00 -13.07
N TYR A 51 24.05 -9.14 -13.96
CA TYR A 51 23.90 -9.83 -15.23
C TYR A 51 25.15 -10.65 -15.56
N VAL A 52 24.96 -11.72 -16.34
CA VAL A 52 26.04 -12.57 -16.86
C VAL A 52 26.44 -12.10 -18.26
N GLN A 53 27.74 -11.96 -18.52
CA GLN A 53 28.23 -11.56 -19.85
C GLN A 53 28.16 -12.73 -20.83
N GLY A 54 27.78 -12.42 -22.07
CA GLY A 54 27.70 -13.42 -23.15
C GLY A 54 26.43 -14.26 -23.15
N GLU A 55 25.50 -14.00 -22.22
CA GLU A 55 24.23 -14.71 -22.10
C GLU A 55 23.04 -13.80 -22.34
N TRP A 56 22.01 -14.32 -23.02
CA TRP A 56 20.76 -13.62 -23.20
C TRP A 56 19.95 -13.59 -21.91
N HIS A 57 19.48 -12.40 -21.54
CA HIS A 57 18.60 -12.20 -20.40
C HIS A 57 17.21 -11.80 -20.90
N ARG A 58 16.19 -12.53 -20.48
CA ARG A 58 14.79 -12.18 -20.70
C ARG A 58 14.32 -11.28 -19.59
N VAL A 59 13.77 -10.13 -19.95
CA VAL A 59 13.26 -9.14 -19.00
C VAL A 59 11.81 -8.85 -19.32
N ARG A 60 10.94 -9.06 -18.33
CA ARG A 60 9.52 -8.69 -18.41
C ARG A 60 9.20 -7.65 -17.35
N ILE A 61 8.69 -6.51 -17.80
CA ILE A 61 8.27 -5.40 -16.95
C ILE A 61 6.76 -5.27 -17.05
N GLU A 62 6.07 -5.51 -15.93
CA GLU A 62 4.63 -5.36 -15.80
C GLU A 62 4.34 -4.11 -14.97
N ALA A 63 3.76 -3.10 -15.61
CA ALA A 63 3.47 -1.82 -14.97
C ALA A 63 1.99 -1.45 -15.12
N ALA A 64 1.20 -1.63 -14.06
CA ALA A 64 -0.24 -1.35 -14.04
C ALA A 64 -0.59 -0.36 -12.92
N GLY A 65 -1.07 0.83 -13.29
CA GLY A 65 -1.22 1.93 -12.32
C GLY A 65 0.12 2.23 -11.65
N GLY A 66 0.16 2.33 -10.32
CA GLY A 66 1.40 2.47 -9.56
C GLY A 66 2.20 1.19 -9.31
N ARG A 67 1.63 0.02 -9.60
CA ARG A 67 2.31 -1.26 -9.32
C ARG A 67 3.28 -1.58 -10.44
N ILE A 68 4.53 -1.80 -10.06
CA ILE A 68 5.63 -2.18 -10.95
C ILE A 68 6.15 -3.54 -10.51
N LYS A 69 6.16 -4.51 -11.42
CA LYS A 69 6.73 -5.83 -11.21
C LYS A 69 7.74 -6.12 -12.32
N ILE A 70 8.91 -6.60 -11.95
CA ILE A 70 10.01 -6.90 -12.87
C ILE A 70 10.42 -8.34 -12.68
N CYS A 71 10.30 -9.12 -13.75
CA CYS A 71 10.80 -10.47 -13.83
C CYS A 71 12.03 -10.52 -14.73
N VAL A 72 13.04 -11.28 -14.31
CA VAL A 72 14.26 -11.51 -15.10
C VAL A 72 14.54 -13.01 -15.11
N GLY A 73 14.93 -13.53 -16.26
CA GLY A 73 15.40 -14.90 -16.43
C GLY A 73 16.56 -14.97 -17.43
N GLU A 74 17.33 -16.04 -17.36
CA GLU A 74 18.36 -16.35 -18.34
C GLU A 74 17.74 -17.08 -19.55
N GLU A 75 18.51 -17.27 -20.63
CA GLU A 75 18.01 -17.77 -21.92
C GLU A 75 17.18 -19.06 -21.83
N ASN A 76 17.58 -19.96 -20.93
CA ASN A 76 16.98 -21.29 -20.74
C ASN A 76 16.12 -21.41 -19.48
N GLU A 77 15.94 -20.34 -18.72
CA GLU A 77 15.21 -20.35 -17.47
C GLU A 77 13.86 -19.64 -17.58
N THR A 78 12.94 -19.99 -16.68
CA THR A 78 11.68 -19.24 -16.56
C THR A 78 11.96 -17.95 -15.80
N GLU A 79 11.46 -16.84 -16.32
CA GLU A 79 11.62 -15.53 -15.65
C GLU A 79 11.06 -15.58 -14.23
N ALA A 80 11.90 -15.24 -13.25
CA ALA A 80 11.51 -15.15 -11.86
C ALA A 80 11.27 -13.69 -11.49
N GLU A 81 10.36 -13.45 -10.54
CA GLU A 81 10.16 -12.12 -9.98
C GLU A 81 11.42 -11.67 -9.22
N VAL A 82 12.00 -10.55 -9.66
CA VAL A 82 13.22 -10.00 -9.08
C VAL A 82 12.92 -8.79 -8.23
N LEU A 83 12.11 -7.85 -8.73
CA LEU A 83 11.78 -6.59 -8.09
C LEU A 83 10.27 -6.33 -8.18
N THR A 84 9.69 -5.83 -7.10
CA THR A 84 8.31 -5.32 -7.06
C THR A 84 8.30 -4.01 -6.26
N ALA A 85 7.58 -3.02 -6.77
CA ALA A 85 7.44 -1.70 -6.15
C ALA A 85 6.05 -1.10 -6.40
N LEU A 86 5.70 -0.12 -5.56
CA LEU A 86 4.53 0.74 -5.72
C LEU A 86 5.00 2.19 -5.81
N ASP A 87 4.89 2.79 -7.00
CA ASP A 87 5.23 4.19 -7.26
C ASP A 87 4.32 4.73 -8.39
N GLU A 88 3.66 5.86 -8.13
CA GLU A 88 2.67 6.47 -9.03
C GLU A 88 3.19 7.75 -9.71
N SER A 89 4.47 8.11 -9.53
CA SER A 89 5.05 9.34 -10.09
C SER A 89 4.93 9.41 -11.61
N PHE A 90 5.10 8.27 -12.29
CA PHE A 90 4.92 8.18 -13.74
C PHE A 90 3.98 7.03 -14.08
N VAL A 91 2.86 7.34 -14.74
CA VAL A 91 1.84 6.34 -15.13
C VAL A 91 1.95 5.96 -16.61
N SER A 92 2.55 6.83 -17.44
CA SER A 92 2.70 6.64 -18.88
C SER A 92 3.98 7.30 -19.40
N GLY A 93 4.50 6.80 -20.52
CA GLY A 93 5.66 7.37 -21.20
C GLY A 93 6.21 6.43 -22.26
N THR A 94 7.43 6.69 -22.70
CA THR A 94 8.15 5.90 -23.70
C THR A 94 9.01 4.82 -23.05
N ILE A 95 9.52 3.91 -23.89
CA ILE A 95 10.52 2.91 -23.52
C ILE A 95 11.86 3.39 -24.08
N ALA A 96 12.93 3.17 -23.32
CA ALA A 96 14.29 3.52 -23.69
C ALA A 96 15.24 2.38 -23.33
N PHE A 97 16.39 2.35 -23.98
CA PHE A 97 17.49 1.44 -23.65
C PHE A 97 18.70 2.25 -23.24
N PHE A 98 19.45 1.71 -22.27
CA PHE A 98 20.62 2.37 -21.71
C PHE A 98 21.77 1.38 -21.58
N SER A 99 22.97 1.86 -21.87
CA SER A 99 24.22 1.15 -21.59
C SER A 99 25.30 2.14 -21.21
N SER A 100 26.16 1.79 -20.26
CA SER A 100 27.30 2.60 -19.85
C SER A 100 28.49 1.72 -19.50
N GLY A 101 29.68 2.08 -19.99
CA GLY A 101 30.92 1.35 -19.69
C GLY A 101 31.01 -0.05 -20.30
N MET A 102 30.26 -0.32 -21.37
CA MET A 102 30.26 -1.61 -22.09
C MET A 102 31.26 -1.56 -23.24
N GLN A 103 32.36 -2.31 -23.14
CA GLN A 103 33.43 -2.32 -24.15
C GLN A 103 33.05 -3.09 -25.40
N ASP A 104 32.36 -4.22 -25.24
CA ASP A 104 32.02 -5.16 -26.31
C ASP A 104 30.62 -4.90 -26.90
N GLY A 105 30.00 -3.77 -26.54
CA GLY A 105 28.65 -3.40 -26.94
C GLY A 105 27.55 -4.07 -26.10
N VAL A 106 26.30 -3.71 -26.42
CA VAL A 106 25.09 -4.30 -25.85
C VAL A 106 24.08 -4.48 -26.98
N TYR A 107 23.41 -5.62 -26.98
CA TYR A 107 22.39 -5.95 -27.97
C TYR A 107 21.04 -6.12 -27.26
N PHE A 108 19.99 -5.60 -27.90
CA PHE A 108 18.60 -5.75 -27.47
C PHE A 108 17.83 -6.35 -28.63
N ASP A 109 17.05 -7.40 -28.36
CA ASP A 109 16.26 -8.10 -29.37
C ASP A 109 14.89 -8.48 -28.81
N ALA A 110 13.95 -8.83 -29.69
CA ALA A 110 12.61 -9.30 -29.38
C ALA A 110 11.79 -8.37 -28.46
N LEU A 111 11.93 -7.04 -28.64
CA LEU A 111 11.10 -6.07 -27.92
C LEU A 111 9.63 -6.23 -28.32
N SER A 112 8.80 -6.56 -27.33
CA SER A 112 7.35 -6.57 -27.44
C SER A 112 6.74 -5.68 -26.35
N VAL A 113 5.68 -4.96 -26.72
CA VAL A 113 5.00 -4.04 -25.81
C VAL A 113 3.51 -4.26 -25.93
N GLU A 114 2.90 -4.73 -24.86
CA GLU A 114 1.47 -4.96 -24.77
C GLU A 114 0.84 -3.94 -23.82
N ALA A 115 -0.08 -3.14 -24.34
CA ALA A 115 -0.81 -2.19 -23.53
C ALA A 115 -1.90 -2.95 -22.74
N VAL A 116 -1.81 -2.91 -21.41
CA VAL A 116 -2.90 -3.37 -20.55
C VAL A 116 -4.09 -2.41 -20.71
N ALA A 117 -5.30 -2.96 -20.85
CA ALA A 117 -6.50 -2.15 -20.93
C ALA A 117 -6.58 -1.18 -19.76
N CYS A 118 -6.86 0.10 -20.05
CA CYS A 118 -7.09 1.09 -19.02
C CYS A 118 -8.24 0.61 -18.12
N MET A 119 -7.96 0.39 -16.83
CA MET A 119 -9.03 0.24 -15.86
C MET A 119 -9.76 1.57 -15.81
N GLN A 120 -10.97 1.60 -16.36
CA GLN A 120 -11.88 2.72 -16.19
C GLN A 120 -12.11 2.83 -14.69
N LEU A 121 -11.65 3.92 -14.07
CA LEU A 121 -12.01 4.24 -12.70
C LEU A 121 -13.53 4.16 -12.66
N GLN A 122 -14.07 3.16 -11.96
CA GLN A 122 -15.46 3.21 -11.57
C GLN A 122 -15.56 4.48 -10.72
N GLN A 123 -16.11 5.54 -11.31
CA GLN A 123 -16.67 6.64 -10.54
C GLN A 123 -17.82 6.02 -9.76
N LEU A 124 -17.50 5.32 -8.68
CA LEU A 124 -18.45 5.06 -7.63
C LEU A 124 -18.88 6.44 -7.19
N LEU A 125 -20.10 6.82 -7.55
CA LEU A 125 -20.73 8.01 -7.00
C LEU A 125 -20.44 8.00 -5.50
N PRO A 126 -19.92 9.10 -4.93
CA PRO A 126 -19.69 9.14 -3.50
C PRO A 126 -20.99 8.68 -2.83
N PRO A 127 -20.91 7.76 -1.84
CA PRO A 127 -22.12 7.28 -1.18
C PRO A 127 -22.91 8.51 -0.73
N LEU A 128 -24.22 8.49 -0.99
CA LEU A 128 -25.10 9.59 -0.57
C LEU A 128 -24.77 9.92 0.89
N PRO A 129 -24.60 11.21 1.24
CA PRO A 129 -24.33 11.59 2.61
C PRO A 129 -25.42 10.96 3.49
N PRO A 130 -25.07 10.38 4.66
CA PRO A 130 -26.07 9.81 5.54
C PRO A 130 -27.10 10.90 5.86
N PHE A 131 -28.40 10.57 5.73
CA PHE A 131 -29.52 11.51 5.94
C PHE A 131 -29.57 12.15 7.34
N CYS A 132 -28.69 11.74 8.26
CA CYS A 132 -28.69 12.16 9.66
C CYS A 132 -27.27 12.41 10.20
N SER A 133 -26.45 13.24 9.55
CA SER A 133 -25.16 13.68 10.14
C SER A 133 -25.32 14.79 11.20
N VAL A 134 -26.54 15.27 11.44
CA VAL A 134 -26.85 16.20 12.52
C VAL A 134 -27.51 15.43 13.66
N PHE A 135 -26.71 14.95 14.61
CA PHE A 135 -27.21 14.47 15.90
C PHE A 135 -27.33 15.68 16.84
N VAL A 136 -28.56 16.14 17.08
CA VAL A 136 -28.87 17.13 18.12
C VAL A 136 -29.44 16.37 19.31
N GLU A 137 -28.71 16.33 20.41
CA GLU A 137 -29.14 15.64 21.62
C GLU A 137 -29.74 16.63 22.63
N SER A 138 -30.84 16.22 23.26
CA SER A 138 -31.37 16.86 24.47
C SER A 138 -31.01 15.96 25.66
N TYR A 139 -30.07 16.39 26.50
CA TYR A 139 -29.62 15.61 27.64
C TYR A 139 -30.75 15.48 28.69
N PHE A 140 -31.21 14.25 28.94
CA PHE A 140 -32.18 13.94 29.99
C PHE A 140 -31.46 13.29 31.19
N SER A 141 -30.91 14.15 32.05
CA SER A 141 -30.50 13.91 33.45
C SER A 141 -29.38 12.89 33.75
N SER A 142 -29.30 11.74 33.09
CA SER A 142 -28.28 10.71 33.41
C SER A 142 -27.50 10.24 32.18
N VAL A 143 -26.17 10.27 32.27
CA VAL A 143 -25.25 9.83 31.21
C VAL A 143 -25.50 8.37 30.85
N SER A 144 -25.72 7.52 31.87
CA SER A 144 -25.96 6.09 31.70
C SER A 144 -27.26 5.73 30.98
N ALA A 145 -28.20 6.68 30.83
CA ALA A 145 -29.44 6.42 30.09
C ALA A 145 -29.23 6.40 28.56
N LEU A 146 -28.23 7.12 28.06
CA LEU A 146 -27.99 7.27 26.61
C LEU A 146 -26.62 6.74 26.17
N TYR A 147 -25.66 6.71 27.09
CA TYR A 147 -24.28 6.34 26.80
C TYR A 147 -23.89 5.05 27.51
N THR A 148 -23.23 4.16 26.77
CA THR A 148 -22.47 3.05 27.36
C THR A 148 -21.05 3.55 27.62
N ILE A 149 -20.67 3.63 28.90
CA ILE A 149 -19.33 4.07 29.30
C ILE A 149 -18.37 2.87 29.21
N ILE A 150 -17.28 3.03 28.46
CA ILE A 150 -16.21 2.04 28.33
C ILE A 150 -14.96 2.62 28.98
N ASP A 151 -14.77 2.38 30.28
CA ASP A 151 -13.58 2.79 31.00
C ASP A 151 -12.55 1.65 31.06
N GLY A 152 -11.25 1.97 31.01
CA GLY A 152 -10.18 1.02 31.29
C GLY A 152 -10.11 0.74 32.80
N ARG A 153 -10.15 -0.52 33.23
CA ARG A 153 -10.12 -0.91 34.65
C ARG A 153 -8.76 -0.53 35.27
N ASP A 154 -8.73 0.30 36.32
CA ASP A 154 -7.50 0.52 37.10
C ASP A 154 -7.18 -0.70 37.99
N LYS A 155 -5.93 -0.78 38.46
CA LYS A 155 -5.43 -1.83 39.37
C LYS A 155 -6.22 -1.96 40.69
N GLY A 156 -7.07 -0.98 41.02
CA GLY A 156 -7.94 -0.97 42.20
C GLY A 156 -9.44 -1.17 41.91
N GLU A 157 -9.81 -1.66 40.72
CA GLU A 157 -11.21 -1.98 40.34
C GLU A 157 -12.19 -0.78 40.30
N ASN A 158 -11.70 0.45 40.43
CA ASN A 158 -12.52 1.65 40.35
C ASN A 158 -12.94 1.96 38.90
N THR A 159 -14.23 2.24 38.70
CA THR A 159 -14.79 2.76 37.44
C THR A 159 -14.81 4.29 37.43
N GLY A 160 -14.61 4.90 36.25
CA GLY A 160 -14.65 6.34 36.09
C GLY A 160 -16.07 6.86 36.31
N ARG A 161 -16.19 7.98 37.03
CA ARG A 161 -17.48 8.63 37.25
C ARG A 161 -17.66 9.75 36.24
N TRP A 162 -18.64 9.61 35.35
CA TRP A 162 -19.00 10.59 34.35
C TRP A 162 -20.29 11.30 34.72
N GLU A 163 -20.31 12.63 34.58
CA GLU A 163 -21.46 13.47 34.87
C GLU A 163 -21.59 14.57 33.82
N TYR A 164 -22.83 14.87 33.41
CA TYR A 164 -23.11 16.04 32.59
C TYR A 164 -23.12 17.30 33.44
N ARG A 165 -22.43 18.34 32.98
CA ARG A 165 -22.36 19.63 33.65
C ARG A 165 -22.70 20.75 32.68
N GLU A 166 -23.44 21.71 33.19
CA GLU A 166 -23.85 22.87 32.41
C GLU A 166 -22.69 23.76 32.03
N GLU A 167 -21.66 23.87 32.89
CA GLU A 167 -20.45 24.63 32.59
C GLU A 167 -19.21 24.04 33.28
N VAL A 168 -18.14 23.83 32.51
CA VAL A 168 -16.82 23.46 33.02
C VAL A 168 -15.76 24.26 32.27
N ARG A 169 -15.00 25.10 32.99
CA ARG A 169 -13.89 25.90 32.45
C ARG A 169 -14.29 26.72 31.20
N GLY A 170 -15.45 27.37 31.24
CA GLY A 170 -15.98 28.19 30.15
C GLY A 170 -16.56 27.41 28.97
N ARG A 171 -16.66 26.08 29.07
CA ARG A 171 -17.39 25.26 28.09
C ARG A 171 -18.74 24.89 28.65
N VAL A 172 -19.80 25.24 27.92
CA VAL A 172 -21.17 24.93 28.29
C VAL A 172 -21.60 23.54 27.79
N LYS A 173 -22.49 22.86 28.52
CA LYS A 173 -23.10 21.57 28.16
C LYS A 173 -22.08 20.46 27.88
N VAL A 174 -21.31 20.08 28.88
CA VAL A 174 -20.20 19.13 28.75
C VAL A 174 -20.40 17.85 29.57
N LEU A 175 -19.95 16.73 29.03
CA LEU A 175 -19.72 15.51 29.82
C LEU A 175 -18.33 15.62 30.47
N SER A 176 -18.30 15.52 31.80
CA SER A 176 -17.09 15.64 32.60
C SER A 176 -16.81 14.35 33.36
N GLN A 177 -15.56 13.89 33.30
CA GLN A 177 -15.07 12.81 34.15
C GLN A 177 -14.61 13.39 35.50
N LEU A 178 -15.29 13.00 36.57
CA LEU A 178 -15.02 13.50 37.93
C LEU A 178 -13.85 12.76 38.60
N HIS A 179 -13.68 11.48 38.26
CA HIS A 179 -12.57 10.66 38.72
C HIS A 179 -11.86 10.05 37.53
N ALA A 180 -10.60 10.46 37.31
CA ALA A 180 -9.73 9.81 36.37
C ALA A 180 -9.33 8.45 36.93
N VAL A 181 -9.53 7.42 36.12
CA VAL A 181 -9.00 6.08 36.34
C VAL A 181 -7.70 6.06 35.52
N ARG A 182 -6.60 6.58 36.11
CA ARG A 182 -5.18 6.41 35.70
C ARG A 182 -4.18 7.25 36.54
N ASP A 183 -3.02 6.64 36.83
CA ASP A 183 -1.86 7.22 37.51
C ASP A 183 -1.30 8.48 36.79
N ALA A 184 -0.82 9.44 37.58
CA ALA A 184 -0.32 10.76 37.17
C ALA A 184 0.90 10.76 36.21
N ALA A 185 1.38 9.59 35.75
CA ALA A 185 2.57 9.46 34.92
C ALA A 185 2.31 9.49 33.39
N GLU A 186 1.06 9.45 32.93
CA GLU A 186 0.72 9.59 31.51
C GLU A 186 -0.27 10.73 31.26
N ALA A 187 0.12 11.96 31.61
CA ALA A 187 -0.52 13.15 31.08
C ALA A 187 0.02 13.47 29.67
N VAL A 188 -0.31 12.62 28.68
CA VAL A 188 -0.23 12.99 27.27
C VAL A 188 -1.66 13.22 26.79
N TRP A 189 -1.98 14.48 26.54
CA TRP A 189 -3.15 15.04 25.86
C TRP A 189 -3.98 14.02 25.05
N GLY A 190 -4.97 13.43 25.70
CA GLY A 190 -6.00 12.62 25.05
C GLY A 190 -7.02 13.52 24.35
N VAL A 191 -6.72 13.93 23.13
CA VAL A 191 -7.78 14.25 22.16
C VAL A 191 -8.61 12.98 22.01
N CYS A 192 -9.92 13.05 22.30
CA CYS A 192 -10.84 11.96 22.03
C CYS A 192 -10.76 11.58 20.55
N ARG A 193 -10.12 10.46 20.25
CA ARG A 193 -10.17 9.83 18.94
C ARG A 193 -11.56 9.20 18.82
N TRP A 194 -12.47 9.89 18.15
CA TRP A 194 -13.71 9.28 17.68
C TRP A 194 -13.35 8.17 16.71
N SER A 195 -13.32 6.95 17.26
CA SER A 195 -13.09 5.74 16.50
C SER A 195 -14.46 5.25 16.09
N PHE A 196 -14.91 5.60 14.89
CA PHE A 196 -16.02 4.88 14.27
C PHE A 196 -15.51 3.46 13.99
N TRP A 197 -15.86 2.52 14.86
CA TRP A 197 -15.65 1.10 14.61
C TRP A 197 -16.60 0.69 13.48
N ARG A 198 -16.16 0.75 12.23
CA ARG A 198 -16.62 -0.22 11.23
C ARG A 198 -15.67 -1.41 11.30
N SER A 199 -16.07 -2.38 12.12
CA SER A 199 -15.53 -3.74 12.02
C SER A 199 -15.92 -4.28 10.65
N VAL A 200 -14.98 -4.32 9.70
CA VAL A 200 -15.13 -5.13 8.49
C VAL A 200 -14.31 -6.38 8.72
N ARG A 201 -15.00 -7.47 9.08
CA ARG A 201 -14.44 -8.82 8.93
C ARG A 201 -14.27 -9.09 7.44
N VAL A 202 -13.03 -9.15 6.97
CA VAL A 202 -12.70 -9.89 5.75
C VAL A 202 -12.24 -11.26 6.21
N GLY A 203 -13.13 -12.24 6.10
CA GLY A 203 -12.86 -13.62 6.46
C GLY A 203 -11.83 -14.24 5.53
N LEU A 204 -10.86 -14.94 6.12
CA LEU A 204 -10.09 -15.99 5.47
C LEU A 204 -11.03 -17.16 5.18
N LEU A 205 -11.14 -17.56 3.92
CA LEU A 205 -11.63 -18.87 3.53
C LEU A 205 -10.70 -19.40 2.45
N GLY A 206 -9.65 -20.09 2.90
CA GLY A 206 -8.97 -21.11 2.10
C GLY A 206 -9.49 -22.47 2.51
N SER A 207 -9.79 -23.30 1.51
CA SER A 207 -9.80 -24.79 1.48
C SER A 207 -10.73 -25.53 2.46
N SER A 208 -11.34 -26.68 2.18
CA SER A 208 -11.48 -27.60 1.04
C SER A 208 -12.35 -28.79 1.53
N PHE A 209 -12.86 -29.62 0.61
CA PHE A 209 -13.52 -30.95 0.80
C PHE A 209 -14.85 -30.98 1.59
N GLY A 210 -15.88 -31.77 1.26
CA GLY A 210 -16.13 -32.79 0.23
C GLY A 210 -17.47 -33.50 0.52
N LEU A 211 -18.06 -34.11 -0.52
CA LEU A 211 -19.11 -35.16 -0.52
C LEU A 211 -20.45 -34.92 0.24
N ASP A 212 -21.56 -34.85 -0.50
CA ASP A 212 -22.54 -35.95 -0.54
C ASP A 212 -23.67 -35.74 -1.57
N ARG A 213 -24.10 -36.83 -2.23
CA ARG A 213 -25.32 -36.92 -3.05
C ARG A 213 -26.54 -37.19 -2.15
N PRO A 214 -27.75 -36.82 -2.57
CA PRO A 214 -28.79 -37.85 -2.79
C PRO A 214 -29.66 -37.53 -4.04
N LYS A 215 -29.89 -38.46 -4.98
CA LYS A 215 -30.97 -39.48 -5.08
C LYS A 215 -32.42 -38.99 -4.81
N THR A 216 -33.17 -38.79 -5.92
CA THR A 216 -34.55 -39.28 -6.28
C THR A 216 -35.68 -39.11 -5.26
N THR A 217 -36.87 -38.53 -5.55
CA THR A 217 -38.10 -38.99 -6.29
C THR A 217 -39.33 -38.47 -5.49
N PRO A 218 -40.62 -38.69 -5.84
CA PRO A 218 -41.36 -38.94 -7.10
C PRO A 218 -42.40 -37.78 -7.33
N LEU A 219 -43.35 -37.71 -8.28
CA LEU A 219 -44.19 -38.63 -9.07
C LEU A 219 -44.49 -37.94 -10.42
#